data_AF-A0A7K0TM37-F1
#
_entry.id   AF-A0A7K0TM37-F1
#
_cell.length_a   1.000
_cell.length_b   1.000
_cell.length_c   1.000
_cell.angle_alpha   90.00
_cell.angle_beta   90.00
_cell.angle_gamma   90.00
#
_symmetry.space_group_name_H-M   'P 1'
#
loop_
_entity.id
_entity.type
_entity.pdbx_description
1 polymer ?
#
loop_
_entity_poly.entity_id
_entity_poly.type
_entity_poly.pdbx_seq_one_letter_code
_entity_poly.pdbx_strand_id
1 'polypeptide(L)'
;MREPEVVHEIIAECIGDVLATDSSSQLHSLADLGVVAQEVHHAVAGFGPLQQFFDDPTVEELWINEPGRVFIAREGRSELTTVVLTDSDVRDLVERMLRASGRRLDLSNPFVDAMLPDGSRLHVVIPDIT
;
A
#
# COMPACT_ATOMS: atom_id res chain seq x y z
N MET A 1 9.15 -13.45 -9.21
CA MET A 1 8.39 -12.21 -9.43
C MET A 1 7.19 -12.62 -10.27
N ARG A 2 6.00 -12.79 -9.67
CA ARG A 2 4.79 -13.14 -10.46
C ARG A 2 4.39 -11.90 -11.25
N GLU A 3 4.06 -12.07 -12.52
CA GLU A 3 3.68 -10.98 -13.42
C GLU A 3 2.43 -10.26 -12.85
N PRO A 4 2.41 -8.92 -12.83
CA PRO A 4 1.34 -8.14 -12.20
C PRO A 4 -0.07 -8.46 -12.77
N GLU A 5 -0.13 -8.88 -14.03
CA GLU A 5 -1.39 -9.29 -14.68
C GLU A 5 -1.99 -10.56 -14.07
N VAL A 6 -1.14 -11.52 -13.68
CA VAL A 6 -1.57 -12.79 -13.06
C VAL A 6 -2.20 -12.55 -11.69
N VAL A 7 -1.72 -11.54 -10.95
CA VAL A 7 -2.28 -11.21 -9.63
C VAL A 7 -3.66 -10.57 -9.77
N HIS A 8 -3.83 -9.69 -10.76
CA HIS A 8 -5.13 -9.08 -11.05
C HIS A 8 -6.17 -10.13 -11.49
N GLU A 9 -5.77 -11.08 -12.33
CA GLU A 9 -6.61 -12.19 -12.78
C GLU A 9 -7.05 -13.08 -11.61
N ILE A 10 -6.12 -13.47 -10.72
CA ILE A 10 -6.44 -14.28 -9.53
C ILE A 10 -7.37 -13.55 -8.57
N ILE A 11 -7.16 -12.24 -8.36
CA ILE A 11 -8.03 -11.44 -7.48
C ILE A 11 -9.44 -11.35 -8.03
N ALA A 12 -9.58 -11.11 -9.34
CA ALA A 12 -10.88 -11.05 -10.00
C ALA A 12 -11.61 -12.41 -9.92
N GLU A 13 -10.91 -13.52 -10.09
CA GLU A 13 -11.45 -14.88 -9.94
C GLU A 13 -11.95 -15.12 -8.50
N CYS A 14 -11.12 -14.83 -7.49
CA CYS A 14 -11.49 -14.99 -6.08
C CYS A 14 -12.69 -14.12 -5.64
N ILE A 15 -12.79 -12.89 -6.14
CA ILE A 15 -13.95 -12.03 -5.89
C ILE A 15 -15.21 -12.64 -6.52
N GLY A 16 -15.10 -13.17 -7.74
CA GLY A 16 -16.18 -13.89 -8.41
C GLY A 16 -16.70 -15.08 -7.61
N ASP A 17 -15.79 -15.89 -7.06
CA ASP A 17 -16.13 -17.07 -6.26
C ASP A 17 -16.83 -16.73 -4.93
N VAL A 18 -16.36 -15.67 -4.23
CA VAL A 18 -17.00 -15.20 -2.99
C VAL A 18 -18.42 -14.68 -3.26
N LEU A 19 -18.60 -13.92 -4.35
CA LEU A 19 -19.92 -13.40 -4.73
C LEU A 19 -20.87 -14.51 -5.19
N ALA A 20 -20.36 -15.54 -5.88
CA ALA A 20 -21.16 -16.71 -6.27
C ALA A 20 -21.64 -17.53 -5.06
N THR A 21 -20.94 -17.44 -3.93
CA THR A 21 -21.28 -18.18 -2.70
C THR A 21 -22.35 -17.47 -1.85
N ASP A 22 -22.51 -16.15 -1.99
CA ASP A 22 -23.48 -15.36 -1.22
C ASP A 22 -24.70 -14.96 -2.07
N SER A 23 -25.86 -15.55 -1.80
CA SER A 23 -27.12 -15.28 -2.52
C SER A 23 -27.67 -13.86 -2.31
N SER A 24 -27.11 -13.08 -1.38
CA SER A 24 -27.54 -11.72 -1.03
C SER A 24 -26.98 -10.63 -1.97
N SER A 25 -26.06 -11.00 -2.86
CA SER A 25 -25.13 -10.09 -3.54
C SER A 25 -25.57 -9.57 -4.92
N GLN A 26 -26.80 -9.88 -5.36
CA GLN A 26 -27.33 -9.58 -6.71
C GLN A 26 -27.49 -8.08 -7.08
N LEU A 27 -27.00 -7.14 -6.26
CA LEU A 27 -27.20 -5.70 -6.46
C LEU A 27 -25.94 -4.92 -6.85
N HIS A 28 -24.76 -5.54 -6.96
CA HIS A 28 -23.53 -4.82 -7.27
C HIS A 28 -23.32 -4.69 -8.80
N SER A 29 -23.08 -3.47 -9.26
CA SER A 29 -22.80 -3.18 -10.67
C SER A 29 -21.45 -3.75 -11.08
N LEU A 30 -21.26 -4.12 -12.36
CA LEU A 30 -19.94 -4.49 -12.90
C LEU A 30 -18.88 -3.40 -12.69
N ALA A 31 -19.30 -2.13 -12.59
CA ALA A 31 -18.42 -1.02 -12.25
C ALA A 31 -17.89 -1.12 -10.80
N ASP A 32 -18.69 -1.63 -9.87
CA ASP A 32 -18.29 -1.81 -8.47
C ASP A 32 -17.25 -2.93 -8.34
N LEU A 33 -17.37 -3.99 -9.14
CA LEU A 33 -16.42 -5.12 -9.12
C LEU A 33 -15.02 -4.71 -9.54
N GLY A 34 -14.89 -3.83 -10.54
CA GLY A 34 -13.59 -3.31 -10.97
C GLY A 34 -12.92 -2.46 -9.87
N VAL A 35 -13.70 -1.63 -9.17
CA VAL A 35 -13.21 -0.82 -8.05
C VAL A 35 -12.76 -1.72 -6.89
N VAL A 36 -13.59 -2.70 -6.50
CA VAL A 36 -13.26 -3.63 -5.41
C VAL A 36 -12.04 -4.48 -5.77
N ALA A 37 -11.94 -4.99 -6.99
CA ALA A 37 -10.77 -5.74 -7.44
C ALA A 37 -9.49 -4.89 -7.39
N GLN A 38 -9.58 -3.62 -7.77
CA GLN A 38 -8.46 -2.68 -7.69
C GLN A 38 -8.07 -2.37 -6.25
N GLU A 39 -9.03 -2.16 -5.34
CA GLU A 39 -8.76 -1.93 -3.91
C GLU A 39 -8.11 -3.16 -3.26
N VAL A 40 -8.60 -4.37 -3.57
CA VAL A 40 -8.00 -5.63 -3.11
C VAL A 40 -6.60 -5.80 -3.70
N HIS A 41 -6.39 -5.49 -4.97
CA HIS A 41 -5.06 -5.49 -5.58
C HIS A 41 -4.13 -4.49 -4.90
N HIS A 42 -4.58 -3.26 -4.64
CA HIS A 42 -3.79 -2.27 -3.90
C HIS A 42 -3.44 -2.79 -2.50
N ALA A 43 -4.35 -3.46 -1.80
CA ALA A 43 -4.10 -3.99 -0.46
C ALA A 43 -3.15 -5.20 -0.44
N VAL A 44 -3.24 -6.08 -1.45
CA VAL A 44 -2.54 -7.38 -1.49
C VAL A 44 -1.23 -7.32 -2.25
N ALA A 45 -1.15 -6.50 -3.31
CA ALA A 45 -0.03 -6.42 -4.24
C ALA A 45 0.56 -5.00 -4.40
N GLY A 46 -0.18 -3.96 -4.03
CA GLY A 46 0.27 -2.56 -4.02
C GLY A 46 0.58 -2.02 -2.63
N PHE A 47 0.56 -0.69 -2.51
CA PHE A 47 0.81 0.06 -1.26
C PHE A 47 -0.47 0.47 -0.53
N GLY A 48 -1.58 -0.25 -0.77
CA GLY A 48 -2.88 0.01 -0.18
C GLY A 48 -3.41 1.41 -0.50
N PRO A 49 -3.93 2.17 0.50
CA PRO A 49 -4.50 3.49 0.26
C PRO A 49 -3.47 4.54 -0.20
N LEU A 50 -2.17 4.26 -0.05
CA LEU A 50 -1.11 5.15 -0.52
C LEU A 50 -0.80 5.00 -2.01
N GLN A 51 -1.27 3.93 -2.66
CA GLN A 51 -0.96 3.64 -4.07
C GLN A 51 -1.23 4.85 -4.98
N GLN A 52 -2.33 5.56 -4.72
CA GLN A 52 -2.71 6.77 -5.46
C GLN A 52 -1.63 7.87 -5.46
N PHE A 53 -0.80 7.96 -4.41
CA PHE A 53 0.28 8.93 -4.32
C PHE A 53 1.55 8.45 -5.02
N PHE A 54 1.79 7.14 -5.06
CA PHE A 54 2.90 6.55 -5.82
C PHE A 54 2.64 6.61 -7.33
N ASP A 55 1.37 6.51 -7.74
CA ASP A 55 0.98 6.58 -9.15
C ASP A 55 0.92 8.02 -9.69
N ASP A 56 0.94 9.01 -8.80
CA ASP A 56 0.84 10.42 -9.14
C ASP A 56 2.24 11.03 -9.35
N PRO A 57 2.62 11.37 -10.59
CA PRO A 57 3.97 11.85 -10.91
C PRO A 57 4.28 13.24 -10.35
N THR A 58 3.30 13.94 -9.78
CA THR A 58 3.50 15.25 -9.14
C THR A 58 3.86 15.14 -7.66
N VAL A 59 3.78 13.94 -7.07
CA VAL A 59 4.27 13.66 -5.71
C VAL A 59 5.78 13.44 -5.75
N GLU A 60 6.50 14.24 -4.98
CA GLU A 60 7.96 14.20 -4.88
C GLU A 60 8.42 13.37 -3.67
N GLU A 61 7.76 13.55 -2.52
CA GLU A 61 8.08 12.88 -1.26
C GLU A 61 6.80 12.52 -0.49
N LEU A 62 6.86 11.45 0.30
CA LEU A 62 5.79 11.00 1.18
C LEU A 62 6.35 10.71 2.58
N TRP A 63 5.73 11.28 3.61
CA TRP A 63 6.14 11.12 5.00
C TRP A 63 5.01 10.58 5.87
N ILE A 64 5.38 9.69 6.79
CA ILE A 64 4.50 9.14 7.83
C ILE A 64 5.25 9.28 9.15
N ASN A 65 5.02 10.38 9.87
CA ASN A 65 5.70 10.64 11.15
C ASN A 65 5.01 9.98 12.34
N GLU A 66 3.68 9.85 12.25
CA GLU A 66 2.86 9.19 13.25
C GLU A 66 1.69 8.47 12.57
N PRO A 67 1.19 7.38 13.17
CA PRO A 67 -0.06 6.77 12.75
C PRO A 67 -1.15 7.84 12.63
N GLY A 68 -1.76 7.94 11.45
CA GLY A 68 -2.85 8.87 11.17
C GLY A 68 -2.47 10.24 10.60
N ARG A 69 -1.17 10.55 10.42
CA ARG A 69 -0.76 11.76 9.66
C ARG A 69 0.21 11.40 8.54
N VAL A 70 -0.33 11.32 7.34
CA VAL A 70 0.43 11.10 6.09
C VAL A 70 0.54 12.42 5.33
N PHE A 71 1.77 12.84 5.05
CA PHE A 71 2.08 14.04 4.29
C PHE A 71 2.66 13.67 2.94
N ILE A 72 2.42 14.51 1.93
CA ILE A 72 3.09 14.43 0.64
C ILE A 72 3.65 15.79 0.26
N ALA A 73 4.70 15.82 -0.54
CA ALA A 73 5.21 17.04 -1.17
C ALA A 73 4.88 17.06 -2.65
N ARG A 74 4.41 18.22 -3.12
CA ARG A 74 4.17 18.53 -4.53
C ARG A 74 4.70 19.92 -4.81
N GLU A 75 5.44 20.08 -5.91
CA GLU A 75 6.00 21.38 -6.31
C GLU A 75 6.77 22.07 -5.17
N GLY A 76 7.49 21.29 -4.35
CA GLY A 76 8.20 21.78 -3.15
C GLY A 76 7.33 22.24 -1.98
N ARG A 77 6.02 21.92 -1.96
CA ARG A 77 5.10 22.24 -0.85
C ARG A 77 4.56 20.97 -0.20
N SER A 78 4.59 20.92 1.14
CA SER A 78 4.01 19.83 1.92
C SER A 78 2.51 20.00 2.12
N GLU A 79 1.73 18.95 1.91
CA GLU A 79 0.30 18.89 2.18
C GLU A 79 -0.05 17.66 3.01
N LEU A 80 -1.03 17.81 3.91
CA LEU A 80 -1.59 16.71 4.70
C LEU A 80 -2.64 15.98 3.86
N THR A 81 -2.51 14.67 3.75
CA THR A 81 -3.46 13.84 3.01
C THR A 81 -4.67 13.46 3.87
N THR A 82 -5.71 12.94 3.23
CA THR A 82 -6.89 12.37 3.91
C THR A 82 -6.69 10.92 4.36
N VAL A 83 -5.54 10.32 4.05
CA VAL A 83 -5.26 8.92 4.40
C VAL A 83 -4.86 8.84 5.87
N VAL A 84 -5.61 8.01 6.61
CA VAL A 84 -5.36 7.71 8.02
C VAL A 84 -4.94 6.25 8.11
N LEU A 85 -3.78 6.00 8.72
CA LEU A 85 -3.20 4.68 8.90
C LEU A 85 -3.11 4.37 10.40
N THR A 86 -3.38 3.13 10.77
CA THR A 86 -3.08 2.60 12.10
C THR A 86 -1.60 2.19 12.20
N ASP A 87 -1.10 1.98 13.43
CA ASP A 87 0.24 1.43 13.66
C ASP A 87 0.47 0.10 12.92
N SER A 88 -0.55 -0.76 12.88
CA SER A 88 -0.51 -2.03 12.15
C SER A 88 -0.42 -1.80 10.64
N ASP A 89 -1.17 -0.84 10.09
CA ASP A 89 -1.13 -0.57 8.65
C ASP A 89 0.25 -0.08 8.21
N VAL A 90 0.87 0.80 9.00
CA VAL A 90 2.23 1.29 8.74
C VAL A 90 3.24 0.15 8.83
N ARG A 91 3.13 -0.73 9.84
CA ARG A 91 4.02 -1.89 9.97
C ARG A 91 3.89 -2.84 8.78
N ASP A 92 2.67 -3.20 8.41
CA ASP A 92 2.41 -4.11 7.29
C ASP A 92 2.85 -3.50 5.96
N LEU A 93 2.69 -2.18 5.79
CA LEU A 93 3.20 -1.45 4.62
C LEU A 93 4.72 -1.53 4.53
N VAL A 94 5.43 -1.21 5.63
CA VAL A 94 6.90 -1.26 5.67
C VAL A 94 7.39 -2.68 5.40
N GLU A 95 6.79 -3.70 6.02
CA GLU A 95 7.15 -5.09 5.75
C GLU A 95 6.98 -5.45 4.27
N ARG A 96 5.85 -5.07 3.66
CA ARG A 96 5.61 -5.29 2.22
C ARG A 96 6.65 -4.60 1.35
N MET A 97 6.96 -3.34 1.63
CA MET A 97 7.96 -2.57 0.89
C MET A 97 9.36 -3.20 0.98
N LEU A 98 9.74 -3.70 2.16
CA LEU A 98 11.05 -4.31 2.37
C LEU A 98 11.17 -5.72 1.77
N ARG A 99 10.05 -6.46 1.59
CA ARG A 99 10.05 -7.81 0.99
C ARG A 99 10.76 -7.86 -0.36
N ALA A 100 10.56 -6.87 -1.22
CA ALA A 100 11.21 -6.84 -2.54
C ALA A 100 12.72 -6.59 -2.45
N SER A 101 13.17 -5.84 -1.45
CA SER A 101 14.59 -5.53 -1.23
C SER A 101 15.36 -6.61 -0.47
N GLY A 102 14.66 -7.56 0.18
CA GLY A 102 15.25 -8.57 1.07
C GLY A 102 15.79 -8.01 2.39
N ARG A 103 15.58 -6.73 2.68
CA ARG A 103 15.97 -6.09 3.94
C ARG A 103 14.97 -6.40 5.05
N ARG A 104 15.40 -6.27 6.29
CA ARG A 104 14.57 -6.48 7.49
C ARG A 104 14.71 -5.28 8.41
N LEU A 105 13.62 -4.95 9.08
CA LEU A 105 13.55 -3.90 10.10
C LEU A 105 13.05 -4.57 11.37
N ASP A 106 13.82 -4.49 12.44
CA ASP A 106 13.50 -5.07 13.74
C ASP A 106 14.15 -4.26 14.87
N LEU A 107 13.87 -4.61 16.13
CA LEU A 107 14.43 -3.88 17.27
C LEU A 107 15.97 -4.00 17.39
N SER A 108 16.60 -4.95 16.71
CA SER A 108 18.07 -5.05 16.68
C SER A 108 18.67 -4.15 15.60
N ASN A 109 17.92 -3.90 14.52
CA ASN A 109 18.27 -2.97 13.44
C ASN A 109 17.11 -1.98 13.26
N PRO A 110 17.02 -0.92 14.10
CA PRO A 110 15.87 -0.04 14.17
C PRO A 110 15.79 0.96 13.01
N PHE A 111 16.67 0.89 12.03
CA PHE A 111 16.60 1.74 10.84
C PHE A 111 16.91 0.94 9.58
N VAL A 112 16.29 1.33 8.47
CA VAL A 112 16.55 0.74 7.16
C VAL A 112 16.40 1.77 6.04
N ASP A 113 17.38 1.79 5.15
CA ASP A 113 17.28 2.43 3.85
C ASP A 113 17.05 1.37 2.78
N ALA A 114 16.14 1.58 1.83
CA ALA A 114 15.89 0.66 0.73
C ALA A 114 15.57 1.41 -0.56
N MET A 115 15.76 0.73 -1.69
CA MET A 115 15.23 1.17 -2.98
C MET A 115 14.04 0.27 -3.31
N LEU A 116 12.90 0.90 -3.56
CA LEU A 116 11.68 0.22 -3.95
C LEU A 116 11.73 -0.20 -5.43
N PRO A 117 10.89 -1.15 -5.87
CA PRO A 117 10.89 -1.64 -7.25
C PRO A 117 10.59 -0.57 -8.32
N ASP A 118 9.91 0.50 -7.93
CA ASP A 118 9.61 1.68 -8.76
C ASP A 118 10.81 2.65 -8.88
N GLY A 119 11.89 2.41 -8.14
CA GLY A 119 13.07 3.27 -8.07
C GLY A 119 13.03 4.31 -6.95
N SER A 120 11.90 4.42 -6.24
CA SER A 120 11.74 5.33 -5.10
C SER A 120 12.64 4.90 -3.93
N ARG A 121 13.01 5.85 -3.07
CA ARG A 121 13.82 5.59 -1.89
C ARG A 121 12.94 5.52 -0.65
N LEU A 122 13.12 4.46 0.13
CA LEU A 122 12.44 4.26 1.40
C LEU A 122 13.44 4.41 2.54
N HIS A 123 13.09 5.24 3.53
CA HIS A 123 13.80 5.36 4.79
C HIS A 123 12.81 5.12 5.94
N VAL A 124 13.11 4.17 6.83
CA VAL A 124 12.23 3.87 7.98
C VAL A 124 13.07 3.77 9.24
N VAL A 125 12.53 4.30 10.34
CA VAL A 125 13.11 4.25 11.68
C VAL A 125 12.05 3.78 12.67
N ILE A 126 12.40 2.81 13.52
CA ILE A 126 11.64 2.44 14.71
C ILE A 126 12.20 3.28 15.87
N PRO A 127 11.37 4.13 16.52
CA PRO A 127 11.82 4.92 17.66
C PRO A 127 12.19 4.04 18.86
N ASP A 128 13.12 4.52 19.69
CA ASP A 128 13.55 3.81 20.90
C ASP A 128 12.38 3.60 21.88
N ILE A 129 12.27 2.38 22.38
CA ILE A 129 11.32 2.04 23.45
C ILE A 129 11.97 2.50 24.76
N THR A 130 11.56 3.66 25.29
CA THR A 130 11.97 4.14 26.63
C THR A 130 10.95 3.72 27.68
#